data_AF-A0A2E3WVY8-F1
#
_entry.id   AF-A0A2E3WVY8-F1
#
_cell.length_a   1.000
_cell.length_b   1.000
_cell.length_c   1.000
_cell.angle_alpha   90.00
_cell.angle_beta   90.00
_cell.angle_gamma   90.00
#
_symmetry.space_group_name_H-M   'P 1'
#
loop_
_entity.id
_entity.type
_entity.pdbx_description
1 polymer ?
#
loop_
_entity_poly.entity_id
_entity_poly.type
_entity_poly.pdbx_seq_one_letter_code
_entity_poly.pdbx_strand_id
1 'polypeptide(L)'
;MPINKMHFKCWSLYLKTLNAKIIALSFFLVLFTGITFSVQSLMQSREHIIESELANAESDLRLIGKGIESKVDEIEGDVMFLSATPPVKGLIRSQNNGGIDPRDGSSSKLWRSRLATIFKEMMHTKPEYLQIRYIGVAEEGRELVRVDRKGTRVLVTPDVDLQSKKDEFYFKDILNTDPYSVYFSPLTLNREWGKVTIPHQLVLRAAVPIYKNSKEIFGFVIVNADYSTLFSELDYKTRKDAQLMISNEEGKLLVLSDKSGKIRTQDLTANSPRIFDLDFEPGNEDFVVAHIDGEIVVSSYLSYNPSNKSQVLWMSLRFNENALQAKVENDLIKDAILLLLLSIFSLVMASVFSLKLSQPISKLMDFVGKIQSGQPLDSEFIKAIKGDDDVARLSKTVIHLSSEIIEKNNKLEFQQAALNSAALVSETDLKGKITVANSKFTEVSGYNQSELLGQDHRILNSGHHPKSFFKSMWSTIQSGNVWHGEVKNRAKDGSEYWVDTTIFPMKLASGEIDRFISIRFDI
;
A
#
# COMPACT_ATOMS: atom_id res chain seq x y z
N MET A 1 6.01 -42.86 20.96
CA MET A 1 6.76 -42.56 19.71
C MET A 1 7.52 -41.25 19.88
N PRO A 2 8.87 -41.26 19.92
CA PRO A 2 9.68 -40.06 20.08
C PRO A 2 10.21 -39.59 18.72
N ILE A 3 9.46 -38.76 17.99
CA ILE A 3 9.92 -38.16 16.72
C ILE A 3 10.38 -36.70 16.91
N ASN A 4 10.06 -36.06 18.04
CA ASN A 4 10.28 -34.61 18.21
C ASN A 4 11.68 -34.16 18.69
N LYS A 5 12.56 -35.04 19.16
CA LYS A 5 13.90 -34.63 19.65
C LYS A 5 15.00 -34.62 18.59
N MET A 6 14.80 -35.31 17.46
CA MET A 6 15.84 -35.46 16.42
C MET A 6 15.87 -34.25 15.47
N HIS A 7 14.71 -33.70 15.11
CA HIS A 7 14.61 -32.50 14.27
C HIS A 7 15.21 -31.23 14.91
N PHE A 8 15.01 -31.03 16.22
CA PHE A 8 15.59 -29.89 16.94
C PHE A 8 17.13 -29.93 17.02
N LYS A 9 17.72 -31.13 17.09
CA LYS A 9 19.18 -31.32 17.16
C LYS A 9 19.84 -31.07 15.80
N CYS A 10 19.18 -31.40 14.69
CA CYS A 10 19.68 -31.10 13.35
C CYS A 10 19.61 -29.60 13.03
N TRP A 11 18.55 -28.90 13.47
CA TRP A 11 18.43 -27.45 13.30
C TRP A 11 19.50 -26.67 14.10
N SER A 12 19.82 -27.10 15.33
CA SER A 12 20.85 -26.44 16.14
C SER A 12 22.27 -26.66 15.64
N LEU A 13 22.54 -27.75 14.90
CA LEU A 13 23.81 -27.99 14.21
C LEU A 13 23.94 -27.16 12.93
N TYR A 14 22.86 -26.98 12.17
CA TYR A 14 22.85 -26.20 10.93
C TYR A 14 23.14 -24.70 11.19
N LEU A 15 22.52 -24.13 12.23
CA LEU A 15 22.69 -22.74 12.68
C LEU A 15 24.09 -22.38 13.24
N LYS A 16 25.01 -23.35 13.38
CA LYS A 16 26.39 -23.05 13.82
C LYS A 16 27.21 -22.35 12.74
N THR A 17 26.88 -22.57 11.46
CA THR A 17 27.62 -21.96 10.35
C THR A 17 27.19 -20.51 10.14
N LEU A 18 28.13 -19.63 9.80
CA LEU A 18 27.85 -18.23 9.47
C LEU A 18 26.80 -18.12 8.35
N ASN A 19 26.87 -19.04 7.38
CA ASN A 19 25.92 -19.16 6.27
C ASN A 19 24.47 -19.36 6.73
N ALA A 20 24.23 -20.33 7.61
CA ALA A 20 22.89 -20.59 8.10
C ALA A 20 22.35 -19.41 8.92
N LYS A 21 23.20 -18.71 9.67
CA LYS A 21 22.80 -17.50 10.41
C LYS A 21 22.40 -16.36 9.48
N ILE A 22 23.15 -16.13 8.40
CA ILE A 22 22.82 -15.09 7.42
C ILE A 22 21.50 -15.41 6.72
N ILE A 23 21.33 -16.64 6.22
CA ILE A 23 20.08 -17.05 5.56
C ILE A 23 18.89 -16.92 6.51
N ALA A 24 19.03 -17.40 7.76
CA ALA A 24 17.97 -17.30 8.76
C ALA A 24 17.65 -15.84 9.12
N LEU A 25 18.66 -14.99 9.28
CA LEU A 25 18.47 -13.58 9.59
C LEU A 25 17.82 -12.82 8.43
N SER A 26 18.27 -13.04 7.19
CA SER A 26 17.68 -12.42 5.99
C SER A 26 16.23 -12.86 5.78
N PHE A 27 15.92 -14.14 6.00
CA PHE A 27 14.55 -14.65 5.93
C PHE A 27 13.68 -14.03 7.04
N PHE A 28 14.16 -14.02 8.28
CA PHE A 28 13.42 -13.46 9.41
C PHE A 28 13.19 -11.95 9.25
N LEU A 29 14.18 -11.20 8.76
CA LEU A 29 14.07 -9.77 8.52
C LEU A 29 12.98 -9.47 7.48
N VAL A 30 12.98 -10.18 6.36
CA VAL A 30 11.97 -10.00 5.29
C VAL A 30 10.58 -10.42 5.75
N LEU A 31 10.48 -11.52 6.51
CA LEU A 31 9.20 -11.97 7.05
C LEU A 31 8.66 -10.96 8.07
N PHE A 32 9.51 -10.43 8.95
CA PHE A 32 9.14 -9.46 9.96
C PHE A 32 8.70 -8.13 9.33
N THR A 33 9.53 -7.53 8.47
CA THR A 33 9.19 -6.26 7.80
C THR A 33 7.94 -6.42 6.94
N GLY A 34 7.84 -7.56 6.25
CA GLY A 34 6.70 -7.91 5.43
C GLY A 34 5.38 -8.02 6.20
N ILE A 35 5.38 -8.73 7.32
CA ILE A 35 4.21 -8.85 8.20
C ILE A 35 3.84 -7.47 8.75
N THR A 36 4.80 -6.69 9.23
CA THR A 36 4.51 -5.35 9.76
C THR A 36 3.90 -4.43 8.70
N PHE A 37 4.45 -4.45 7.48
CA PHE A 37 3.91 -3.67 6.37
C PHE A 37 2.49 -4.12 6.00
N SER A 38 2.25 -5.43 5.95
CA SER A 38 0.93 -5.98 5.59
C SER A 38 -0.13 -5.66 6.63
N VAL A 39 0.22 -5.72 7.93
CA VAL A 39 -0.70 -5.31 9.02
C VAL A 39 -1.02 -3.82 8.92
N GLN A 40 -0.04 -2.97 8.60
CA GLN A 40 -0.27 -1.54 8.44
C GLN A 40 -1.10 -1.20 7.18
N SER A 41 -0.77 -1.84 6.05
CA SER A 41 -1.51 -1.74 4.78
C SER A 41 -2.97 -2.14 4.97
N LEU A 42 -3.21 -3.20 5.74
CA LEU A 42 -4.54 -3.65 6.13
C LEU A 42 -5.36 -2.61 6.87
N MET A 43 -4.76 -2.02 7.91
CA MET A 43 -5.43 -1.01 8.72
C MET A 43 -5.78 0.20 7.87
N GLN A 44 -4.84 0.67 7.05
CA GLN A 44 -5.04 1.82 6.15
C GLN A 44 -6.06 1.54 5.04
N SER A 45 -5.99 0.38 4.39
CA SER A 45 -6.88 0.02 3.29
C SER A 45 -8.32 -0.14 3.77
N ARG A 46 -8.53 -0.71 4.97
CA ARG A 46 -9.87 -0.83 5.54
C ARG A 46 -10.51 0.53 5.78
N GLU A 47 -9.79 1.46 6.44
CA GLU A 47 -10.30 2.80 6.71
C GLU A 47 -10.57 3.56 5.40
N HIS A 48 -9.61 3.60 4.48
CA HIS A 48 -9.77 4.31 3.21
C HIS A 48 -10.89 3.76 2.32
N ILE A 49 -11.07 2.44 2.24
CA ILE A 49 -12.16 1.85 1.45
C ILE A 49 -13.51 2.24 2.06
N ILE A 50 -13.67 2.15 3.38
CA ILE A 50 -14.92 2.53 4.05
C ILE A 50 -15.19 4.03 3.85
N GLU A 51 -14.22 4.89 4.13
CA GLU A 51 -14.35 6.35 3.97
C GLU A 51 -14.69 6.73 2.52
N SER A 52 -14.02 6.12 1.54
CA SER A 52 -14.29 6.39 0.13
C SER A 52 -15.70 5.93 -0.26
N GLU A 53 -16.17 4.78 0.24
CA GLU A 53 -17.51 4.29 -0.06
C GLU A 53 -18.59 5.15 0.59
N LEU A 54 -18.36 5.63 1.82
CA LEU A 54 -19.24 6.58 2.50
C LEU A 54 -19.32 7.90 1.72
N ALA A 55 -18.18 8.49 1.33
CA ALA A 55 -18.16 9.72 0.54
C ALA A 55 -18.88 9.56 -0.81
N ASN A 56 -18.71 8.42 -1.48
CA ASN A 56 -19.45 8.11 -2.72
C ASN A 56 -20.96 7.97 -2.45
N ALA A 57 -21.35 7.35 -1.33
CA ALA A 57 -22.74 7.24 -0.92
C ALA A 57 -23.40 8.60 -0.69
N GLU A 58 -22.72 9.50 0.03
CA GLU A 58 -23.18 10.87 0.28
C GLU A 58 -23.35 11.66 -1.02
N SER A 59 -22.37 11.57 -1.93
CA SER A 59 -22.43 12.20 -3.25
C SER A 59 -23.64 11.71 -4.06
N ASP A 60 -23.87 10.39 -4.08
CA ASP A 60 -25.02 9.80 -4.79
C ASP A 60 -26.36 10.26 -4.20
N LEU A 61 -26.49 10.26 -2.87
CA LEU A 61 -27.70 10.73 -2.20
C LEU A 61 -27.95 12.21 -2.47
N ARG A 62 -26.90 13.04 -2.51
CA ARG A 62 -27.01 14.46 -2.87
C ARG A 62 -27.48 14.66 -4.31
N LEU A 63 -26.96 13.88 -5.25
CA LEU A 63 -27.39 13.92 -6.65
C LEU A 63 -28.85 13.49 -6.81
N ILE A 64 -29.25 12.41 -6.14
CA ILE A 64 -30.64 11.94 -6.10
C ILE A 64 -31.53 13.05 -5.53
N GLY A 65 -31.15 13.63 -4.39
CA GLY A 65 -31.88 14.71 -3.75
C GLY A 65 -32.07 15.92 -4.68
N LYS A 66 -31.00 16.35 -5.37
CA LYS A 66 -31.08 17.45 -6.36
C LYS A 66 -31.97 17.12 -7.55
N GLY A 67 -31.96 15.87 -8.02
CA GLY A 67 -32.89 15.42 -9.05
C GLY A 67 -34.35 15.49 -8.61
N ILE A 68 -34.62 15.15 -7.34
CA ILE A 68 -35.94 15.24 -6.74
C ILE A 68 -36.40 16.70 -6.61
N GLU A 69 -35.57 17.58 -6.03
CA GLU A 69 -35.86 19.01 -5.93
C GLU A 69 -36.15 19.62 -7.31
N SER A 70 -35.29 19.37 -8.30
CA SER A 70 -35.47 19.91 -9.65
C SER A 70 -36.78 19.48 -10.28
N LYS A 71 -37.28 18.27 -9.98
CA LYS A 71 -38.56 17.80 -10.52
C LYS A 71 -39.75 18.42 -9.83
N VAL A 72 -39.65 18.65 -8.52
CA VAL A 72 -40.66 19.40 -7.76
C VAL A 72 -40.75 20.84 -8.27
N ASP A 73 -39.61 21.50 -8.46
CA ASP A 73 -39.55 22.88 -8.98
C ASP A 73 -40.18 22.98 -10.38
N GLU A 74 -39.96 21.98 -11.24
CA GLU A 74 -40.59 21.89 -12.56
C GLU A 74 -42.12 21.78 -12.46
N ILE A 75 -42.62 20.93 -11.56
CA ILE A 75 -44.06 20.79 -11.31
C ILE A 75 -44.63 22.10 -10.76
N GLU A 76 -43.94 22.74 -9.83
CA GLU A 76 -44.32 24.03 -9.26
C GLU A 76 -44.51 25.08 -10.36
N GLY A 77 -43.50 25.23 -11.21
CA GLY A 77 -43.52 26.15 -12.35
C GLY A 77 -44.64 25.86 -13.33
N ASP A 78 -44.89 24.59 -13.65
CA ASP A 78 -45.96 24.19 -14.56
C ASP A 78 -47.35 24.50 -13.99
N VAL A 79 -47.63 24.17 -12.73
CA VAL A 79 -48.95 24.46 -12.11
C VAL A 79 -49.17 25.97 -11.99
N MET A 80 -48.14 26.72 -11.61
CA MET A 80 -48.18 28.18 -11.56
C MET A 80 -48.46 28.77 -12.94
N PHE A 81 -47.78 28.29 -13.99
CA PHE A 81 -48.05 28.68 -15.37
C PHE A 81 -49.50 28.42 -15.77
N LEU A 82 -50.01 27.21 -15.53
CA LEU A 82 -51.40 26.84 -15.84
C LEU A 82 -52.42 27.75 -15.16
N SER A 83 -52.20 28.09 -13.88
CA SER A 83 -53.05 28.98 -13.09
C SER A 83 -53.12 30.40 -13.68
N ALA A 84 -52.05 30.85 -14.34
CA ALA A 84 -51.93 32.20 -14.89
C ALA A 84 -52.43 32.34 -16.33
N THR A 85 -52.84 31.25 -16.98
CA THR A 85 -53.23 31.27 -18.40
C THR A 85 -54.49 32.12 -18.65
N PRO A 86 -54.63 32.77 -19.84
CA PRO A 86 -55.80 33.57 -20.17
C PRO A 86 -57.16 32.86 -20.02
N PRO A 87 -57.30 31.55 -20.36
CA PRO A 87 -58.56 30.83 -20.15
C PRO A 87 -59.01 30.74 -18.70
N VAL A 88 -58.10 30.68 -17.73
CA VAL A 88 -58.46 30.71 -16.30
C VAL A 88 -59.17 32.02 -15.97
N LYS A 89 -58.58 33.16 -16.37
CA LYS A 89 -59.18 34.48 -16.14
C LYS A 89 -60.48 34.67 -16.92
N GLY A 90 -60.56 34.15 -18.14
CA GLY A 90 -61.79 34.17 -18.96
C GLY A 90 -62.93 33.35 -18.35
N LEU A 91 -62.60 32.21 -17.73
CA LEU A 91 -63.58 31.38 -17.02
C LEU A 91 -64.18 32.12 -15.82
N ILE A 92 -63.34 32.79 -15.02
CA ILE A 92 -63.80 33.62 -13.89
C ILE A 92 -64.72 34.75 -14.39
N ARG A 93 -64.31 35.47 -15.43
CA ARG A 93 -65.11 36.58 -15.99
C ARG A 93 -66.44 36.10 -16.54
N SER A 94 -66.44 35.03 -17.34
CA SER A 94 -67.66 34.50 -17.95
C SER A 94 -68.64 33.95 -16.91
N GLN A 95 -68.18 33.22 -15.89
CA GLN A 95 -69.06 32.73 -14.83
C GLN A 95 -69.70 33.86 -14.02
N ASN A 96 -68.97 34.95 -13.76
CA ASN A 96 -69.54 36.13 -13.09
C ASN A 96 -70.55 36.92 -13.95
N ASN A 97 -70.65 36.65 -15.26
CA ASN A 97 -71.48 37.40 -16.21
C ASN A 97 -72.43 36.46 -17.00
N GLY A 98 -73.10 35.54 -16.30
CA GLY A 98 -74.15 34.70 -16.91
C GLY A 98 -73.64 33.68 -17.94
N GLY A 99 -72.35 33.31 -17.87
CA GLY A 99 -71.74 32.32 -18.75
C GLY A 99 -71.09 32.88 -20.01
N ILE A 100 -71.02 34.21 -20.17
CA ILE A 100 -70.41 34.89 -21.33
C ILE A 100 -69.35 35.89 -20.83
N ASP A 101 -68.14 35.84 -21.39
CA ASP A 101 -67.08 36.80 -21.06
C ASP A 101 -67.40 38.17 -21.68
N PRO A 102 -67.58 39.24 -20.87
CA PRO A 102 -67.92 40.56 -21.38
C PRO A 102 -66.80 41.19 -22.21
N ARG A 103 -65.57 40.67 -22.15
CA ARG A 103 -64.42 41.23 -22.88
C ARG A 103 -64.40 40.86 -24.36
N ASP A 104 -64.79 39.64 -24.70
CA ASP A 104 -64.66 39.10 -26.07
C ASP A 104 -65.87 38.28 -26.54
N GLY A 105 -66.92 38.14 -25.72
CA GLY A 105 -68.12 37.37 -26.03
C GLY A 105 -67.95 35.85 -25.94
N SER A 106 -66.78 35.34 -25.54
CA SER A 106 -66.52 33.91 -25.42
C SER A 106 -67.37 33.28 -24.30
N SER A 107 -68.03 32.15 -24.58
CA SER A 107 -68.80 31.43 -23.56
C SER A 107 -67.91 30.69 -22.56
N SER A 108 -68.42 30.40 -21.36
CA SER A 108 -67.71 29.57 -20.37
C SER A 108 -67.35 28.19 -20.93
N LYS A 109 -68.20 27.60 -21.80
CA LYS A 109 -67.91 26.34 -22.49
C LYS A 109 -66.69 26.45 -23.41
N LEU A 110 -66.57 27.57 -24.15
CA LEU A 110 -65.41 27.82 -25.01
C LEU A 110 -64.13 28.00 -24.16
N TRP A 111 -64.20 28.71 -23.03
CA TRP A 111 -63.06 28.83 -22.12
C TRP A 111 -62.62 27.50 -21.51
N ARG A 112 -63.59 26.66 -21.09
CA ARG A 112 -63.32 25.29 -20.63
C ARG A 112 -62.63 24.47 -21.72
N SER A 113 -63.10 24.55 -22.97
CA SER A 113 -62.47 23.84 -24.10
C SER A 113 -61.05 24.32 -24.41
N ARG A 114 -60.78 25.64 -24.33
CA ARG A 114 -59.44 26.21 -24.51
C ARG A 114 -58.49 25.74 -23.40
N LEU A 115 -58.96 25.75 -22.15
CA LEU A 115 -58.19 25.27 -21.01
C LEU A 115 -57.90 23.76 -21.12
N ALA A 116 -58.90 22.97 -21.49
CA ALA A 116 -58.74 21.53 -21.75
C ALA A 116 -57.69 21.25 -22.84
N THR A 117 -57.64 22.09 -23.87
CA THR A 117 -56.61 21.99 -24.93
C THR A 117 -55.22 22.25 -24.35
N ILE A 118 -55.03 23.31 -23.57
CA ILE A 118 -53.74 23.60 -22.92
C ILE A 118 -53.31 22.45 -22.01
N PHE A 119 -54.23 21.94 -21.17
CA PHE A 119 -53.94 20.81 -20.29
C PHE A 119 -53.54 19.57 -21.08
N LYS A 120 -54.25 19.27 -22.18
CA LYS A 120 -53.94 18.16 -23.07
C LYS A 120 -52.56 18.29 -23.70
N GLU A 121 -52.22 19.46 -24.25
CA GLU A 121 -50.92 19.68 -24.88
C GLU A 121 -49.76 19.64 -23.86
N MET A 122 -49.96 20.18 -22.65
CA MET A 122 -48.97 20.05 -21.57
C MET A 122 -48.79 18.59 -21.15
N MET A 123 -49.88 17.85 -20.97
CA MET A 123 -49.78 16.42 -20.69
C MET A 123 -49.09 15.66 -21.81
N HIS A 124 -49.20 16.07 -23.08
CA HIS A 124 -48.45 15.44 -24.18
C HIS A 124 -46.94 15.62 -24.06
N THR A 125 -46.46 16.76 -23.53
CA THR A 125 -45.03 17.03 -23.35
C THR A 125 -44.48 16.52 -22.01
N LYS A 126 -45.35 16.21 -21.05
CA LYS A 126 -45.01 15.74 -19.69
C LYS A 126 -45.52 14.31 -19.47
N PRO A 127 -44.74 13.27 -19.83
CA PRO A 127 -45.15 11.86 -19.69
C PRO A 127 -45.56 11.44 -18.27
N GLU A 128 -44.99 12.08 -17.26
CA GLU A 128 -45.23 11.90 -15.84
C GLU A 128 -46.58 12.47 -15.37
N TYR A 129 -47.25 13.34 -16.13
CA TYR A 129 -48.55 13.87 -15.73
C TYR A 129 -49.66 12.86 -16.01
N LEU A 130 -50.26 12.37 -14.93
CA LEU A 130 -51.38 11.42 -14.95
C LEU A 130 -52.70 12.14 -15.19
N GLN A 131 -52.86 13.32 -14.58
CA GLN A 131 -54.10 14.06 -14.62
C GLN A 131 -53.88 15.55 -14.37
N ILE A 132 -54.57 16.41 -15.12
CA ILE A 132 -54.68 17.84 -14.84
C ILE A 132 -56.15 18.21 -14.71
N ARG A 133 -56.50 18.93 -13.64
CA ARG A 133 -57.87 19.35 -13.36
C ARG A 133 -57.97 20.82 -13.02
N TYR A 134 -59.12 21.38 -13.34
CA TYR A 134 -59.61 22.64 -12.81
C TYR A 134 -60.85 22.34 -11.98
N ILE A 135 -60.83 22.63 -10.68
CA ILE A 135 -61.93 22.34 -9.75
C ILE A 135 -62.53 23.66 -9.28
N GLY A 136 -63.85 23.81 -9.44
CA GLY A 136 -64.58 25.00 -9.02
C GLY A 136 -65.06 24.88 -7.57
N VAL A 137 -64.75 25.87 -6.73
CA VAL A 137 -65.22 25.90 -5.34
C VAL A 137 -66.70 26.26 -5.26
N ALA A 138 -67.16 27.17 -6.14
CA ALA A 138 -68.55 27.62 -6.17
C ALA A 138 -69.56 26.55 -6.64
N GLU A 139 -69.11 25.50 -7.35
CA GLU A 139 -69.94 24.37 -7.79
C GLU A 139 -69.76 23.16 -6.85
N GLU A 140 -69.69 23.38 -5.53
CA GLU A 140 -69.47 22.34 -4.52
C GLU A 140 -68.25 21.43 -4.80
N GLY A 141 -67.15 22.02 -5.25
CA GLY A 141 -65.93 21.27 -5.57
C GLY A 141 -66.03 20.42 -6.83
N ARG A 142 -66.93 20.74 -7.74
CA ARG A 142 -67.07 20.06 -9.03
C ARG A 142 -65.89 20.35 -9.96
N GLU A 143 -65.40 19.30 -10.62
CA GLU A 143 -64.45 19.40 -11.71
C GLU A 143 -65.07 20.18 -12.89
N LEU A 144 -64.42 21.25 -13.35
CA LEU A 144 -64.87 22.06 -14.50
C LEU A 144 -64.14 21.68 -15.78
N VAL A 145 -62.89 21.21 -15.65
CA VAL A 145 -62.07 20.67 -16.72
C VAL A 145 -61.25 19.53 -16.12
N ARG A 146 -61.19 18.41 -16.82
CA ARG A 146 -60.36 17.26 -16.44
C ARG A 146 -59.76 16.64 -17.68
N VAL A 147 -58.46 16.40 -17.63
CA VAL A 147 -57.72 15.69 -18.66
C VAL A 147 -56.97 14.55 -17.98
N ASP A 148 -57.16 13.33 -18.50
CA ASP A 148 -56.57 12.11 -17.95
C ASP A 148 -55.61 11.49 -18.97
N ARG A 149 -54.53 10.89 -18.46
CA ARG A 149 -53.65 10.00 -19.21
C ARG A 149 -54.10 8.56 -19.01
N LYS A 150 -54.37 7.86 -20.10
CA LYS A 150 -54.65 6.42 -20.12
C LYS A 150 -53.62 5.73 -21.02
N GLY A 151 -52.54 5.25 -20.39
CA GLY A 151 -51.37 4.74 -21.10
C GLY A 151 -50.70 5.84 -21.93
N THR A 152 -50.62 5.66 -23.25
CA THR A 152 -50.03 6.63 -24.18
C THR A 152 -51.01 7.70 -24.66
N ARG A 153 -52.30 7.59 -24.34
CA ARG A 153 -53.34 8.51 -24.80
C ARG A 153 -53.65 9.54 -23.72
N VAL A 154 -53.79 10.80 -24.15
CA VAL A 154 -54.26 11.91 -23.31
C VAL A 154 -55.66 12.29 -23.78
N LEU A 155 -56.63 12.20 -22.87
CA LEU A 155 -58.06 12.35 -23.18
C LEU A 155 -58.69 13.42 -22.29
N VAL A 156 -59.48 14.30 -22.89
CA VAL A 156 -60.33 15.24 -22.15
C VAL A 156 -61.58 14.52 -21.68
N THR A 157 -61.90 14.65 -20.40
CA THR A 157 -63.04 13.98 -19.78
C THR A 157 -64.34 14.71 -20.14
N PRO A 158 -65.38 14.02 -20.64
CA PRO A 158 -66.67 14.63 -20.95
C PRO A 158 -67.36 15.22 -19.72
N ASP A 159 -68.17 16.28 -19.92
CA ASP A 159 -68.88 16.98 -18.83
C ASP A 159 -69.74 16.08 -17.93
N VAL A 160 -70.25 14.97 -18.48
CA VAL A 160 -71.08 13.98 -17.77
C VAL A 160 -70.30 13.13 -16.77
N ASP A 161 -68.99 13.01 -16.95
CA ASP A 161 -68.10 12.20 -16.12
C ASP A 161 -67.33 13.06 -15.09
N LEU A 162 -67.56 14.37 -15.07
CA LEU A 162 -66.95 15.30 -14.12
C LEU A 162 -67.58 15.15 -12.73
N GLN A 163 -66.75 14.97 -11.72
CA GLN A 163 -67.18 14.61 -10.36
C GLN A 163 -67.02 15.79 -9.39
N SER A 164 -67.73 15.75 -8.26
CA SER A 164 -67.39 16.58 -7.10
C SER A 164 -66.23 15.94 -6.32
N LYS A 165 -65.34 16.80 -5.81
CA LYS A 165 -64.15 16.44 -5.02
C LYS A 165 -64.09 17.17 -3.68
N LYS A 166 -65.22 17.67 -3.19
CA LYS A 166 -65.32 18.42 -1.93
C LYS A 166 -64.88 17.60 -0.70
N ASP A 167 -65.10 16.30 -0.73
CA ASP A 167 -64.83 15.39 0.40
C ASP A 167 -63.40 14.82 0.39
N GLU A 168 -62.58 15.15 -0.61
CA GLU A 168 -61.18 14.72 -0.67
C GLU A 168 -60.32 15.45 0.36
N PHE A 169 -59.37 14.74 0.98
CA PHE A 169 -58.54 15.30 2.06
C PHE A 169 -57.82 16.60 1.65
N TYR A 170 -57.28 16.63 0.43
CA TYR A 170 -56.52 17.76 -0.10
C TYR A 170 -57.40 18.97 -0.40
N PHE A 171 -58.73 18.83 -0.50
CA PHE A 171 -59.62 19.90 -0.91
C PHE A 171 -59.57 21.07 0.09
N LYS A 172 -59.64 20.79 1.39
CA LYS A 172 -59.59 21.82 2.44
C LYS A 172 -58.20 22.43 2.57
N ASP A 173 -57.16 21.60 2.45
CA ASP A 173 -55.78 22.06 2.58
C ASP A 173 -55.40 23.08 1.49
N ILE A 174 -55.83 22.83 0.25
CA ILE A 174 -55.61 23.76 -0.88
C ILE A 174 -56.28 25.11 -0.62
N LEU A 175 -57.47 25.13 -0.02
CA LEU A 175 -58.19 26.38 0.27
C LEU A 175 -57.54 27.20 1.39
N ASN A 176 -56.74 26.56 2.24
CA ASN A 176 -55.98 27.20 3.30
C ASN A 176 -54.55 27.58 2.87
N THR A 177 -54.17 27.30 1.62
CA THR A 177 -52.85 27.64 1.08
C THR A 177 -52.77 29.13 0.78
N ASP A 178 -51.60 29.72 1.01
CA ASP A 178 -51.39 31.15 0.78
C ASP A 178 -51.64 31.53 -0.69
N PRO A 179 -52.13 32.75 -0.96
CA PRO A 179 -52.23 33.23 -2.33
C PRO A 179 -50.87 33.18 -3.03
N TYR A 180 -50.85 32.65 -4.26
CA TYR A 180 -49.66 32.53 -5.11
C TYR A 180 -48.61 31.52 -4.63
N SER A 181 -48.90 30.66 -3.65
CA SER A 181 -48.07 29.49 -3.35
C SER A 181 -48.68 28.20 -3.91
N VAL A 182 -47.84 27.18 -4.07
CA VAL A 182 -48.25 25.86 -4.53
C VAL A 182 -48.44 24.95 -3.33
N TYR A 183 -49.61 24.34 -3.25
CA TYR A 183 -49.87 23.25 -2.34
C TYR A 183 -49.27 21.96 -2.91
N PHE A 184 -48.51 21.23 -2.10
CA PHE A 184 -48.10 19.86 -2.39
C PHE A 184 -48.75 18.90 -1.40
N SER A 185 -49.39 17.84 -1.91
CA SER A 185 -49.92 16.76 -1.07
C SER A 185 -48.80 15.83 -0.57
N PRO A 186 -49.03 15.10 0.51
CA PRO A 186 -48.24 13.90 0.79
C PRO A 186 -48.22 12.95 -0.40
N LEU A 187 -47.14 12.18 -0.56
CA LEU A 187 -47.06 11.12 -1.55
C LEU A 187 -48.03 10.00 -1.21
N THR A 188 -48.84 9.59 -2.20
CA THR A 188 -49.86 8.56 -2.01
C THR A 188 -49.85 7.60 -3.19
N LEU A 189 -50.29 6.36 -3.00
CA LEU A 189 -50.47 5.45 -4.13
C LEU A 189 -51.64 5.87 -5.01
N ASN A 190 -51.43 5.79 -6.33
CA ASN A 190 -52.49 5.97 -7.30
C ASN A 190 -53.59 4.93 -7.06
N ARG A 191 -54.85 5.38 -7.15
CA ARG A 191 -56.02 4.52 -7.02
C ARG A 191 -56.95 4.73 -8.20
N GLU A 192 -57.25 3.65 -8.90
CA GLU A 192 -58.31 3.63 -9.92
C GLU A 192 -59.50 2.84 -9.37
N TRP A 193 -60.69 3.45 -9.41
CA TRP A 193 -61.94 2.82 -8.91
C TRP A 193 -61.87 2.34 -7.46
N GLY A 194 -61.15 3.09 -6.61
CA GLY A 194 -60.95 2.76 -5.20
C GLY A 194 -59.91 1.67 -4.92
N LYS A 195 -59.32 1.06 -5.96
CA LYS A 195 -58.26 0.05 -5.84
C LYS A 195 -56.91 0.65 -6.17
N VAL A 196 -55.88 0.24 -5.43
CA VAL A 196 -54.49 0.63 -5.71
C VAL A 196 -54.06 0.07 -7.06
N THR A 197 -53.48 0.91 -7.91
CA THR A 197 -53.00 0.50 -9.24
C THR A 197 -51.74 -0.36 -9.12
N ILE A 198 -51.64 -1.40 -9.98
CA ILE A 198 -50.45 -2.25 -10.12
C ILE A 198 -49.95 -2.14 -11.59
N PRO A 199 -48.67 -1.81 -11.85
CA PRO A 199 -47.61 -1.51 -10.87
C PRO A 199 -47.92 -0.26 -10.04
N HIS A 200 -47.42 -0.22 -8.80
CA HIS A 200 -47.65 0.89 -7.88
C HIS A 200 -47.06 2.20 -8.43
N GLN A 201 -47.89 3.24 -8.47
CA GLN A 201 -47.52 4.59 -8.91
C GLN A 201 -47.64 5.54 -7.73
N LEU A 202 -46.56 6.21 -7.37
CA LEU A 202 -46.57 7.26 -6.35
C LEU A 202 -47.09 8.54 -6.99
N VAL A 203 -48.13 9.12 -6.41
CA VAL A 203 -48.76 10.34 -6.92
C VAL A 203 -48.44 11.49 -6.00
N LEU A 204 -47.78 12.50 -6.56
CA LEU A 204 -47.67 13.84 -5.97
C LEU A 204 -48.75 14.72 -6.57
N ARG A 205 -49.51 15.42 -5.73
CA ARG A 205 -50.48 16.42 -6.20
C ARG A 205 -49.93 17.80 -5.93
N ALA A 206 -49.81 18.60 -6.98
CA ALA A 206 -49.46 20.00 -6.90
C ALA A 206 -50.67 20.85 -7.28
N ALA A 207 -51.05 21.82 -6.47
CA ALA A 207 -52.23 22.64 -6.72
C ALA A 207 -52.00 24.12 -6.42
N VAL A 208 -52.65 24.98 -7.21
CA VAL A 208 -52.62 26.43 -7.01
C VAL A 208 -54.05 26.95 -6.83
N PRO A 209 -54.36 27.60 -5.69
CA PRO A 209 -55.65 28.25 -5.49
C PRO A 209 -55.82 29.44 -6.43
N ILE A 210 -57.00 29.55 -7.02
CA ILE A 210 -57.36 30.59 -7.98
C ILE A 210 -58.41 31.48 -7.35
N TYR A 211 -58.06 32.75 -7.24
CA TYR A 211 -58.89 33.74 -6.59
C TYR A 211 -59.70 34.56 -7.60
N LYS A 212 -60.95 34.85 -7.24
CA LYS A 212 -61.82 35.78 -7.96
C LYS A 212 -61.45 37.24 -7.68
N ASN A 213 -61.07 37.54 -6.45
CA ASN A 213 -60.59 38.81 -5.93
C ASN A 213 -59.61 38.53 -4.76
N SER A 214 -59.09 39.52 -4.05
CA SER A 214 -58.07 39.31 -3.01
C SER A 214 -58.48 38.41 -1.82
N LYS A 215 -59.74 37.94 -1.72
CA LYS A 215 -60.23 37.12 -0.59
C LYS A 215 -61.07 35.90 -0.97
N GLU A 216 -61.70 35.87 -2.14
CA GLU A 216 -62.63 34.80 -2.53
C GLU A 216 -61.97 33.81 -3.48
N ILE A 217 -61.86 32.53 -3.08
CA ILE A 217 -61.35 31.45 -3.93
C ILE A 217 -62.45 31.03 -4.91
N PHE A 218 -62.14 31.12 -6.20
CA PHE A 218 -63.01 30.67 -7.28
C PHE A 218 -62.88 29.16 -7.54
N GLY A 219 -61.65 28.67 -7.48
CA GLY A 219 -61.31 27.30 -7.83
C GLY A 219 -59.84 27.03 -7.56
N PHE A 220 -59.32 25.92 -8.08
CA PHE A 220 -57.89 25.65 -8.11
C PHE A 220 -57.55 24.78 -9.31
N VAL A 221 -56.31 24.92 -9.80
CA VAL A 221 -55.72 23.99 -10.76
C VAL A 221 -54.92 22.97 -9.96
N ILE A 222 -55.06 21.69 -10.30
CA ILE A 222 -54.33 20.60 -9.66
C ILE A 222 -53.76 19.67 -10.73
N VAL A 223 -52.48 19.34 -10.57
CA VAL A 223 -51.75 18.36 -11.37
C VAL A 223 -51.47 17.16 -10.48
N ASN A 224 -51.84 15.97 -10.95
CA ASN A 224 -51.41 14.70 -10.36
C ASN A 224 -50.24 14.18 -11.21
N ALA A 225 -49.04 14.18 -10.64
CA ALA A 225 -47.83 13.68 -11.28
C ALA A 225 -47.48 12.27 -10.76
N ASP A 226 -47.09 11.37 -11.66
CA ASP A 226 -46.48 10.09 -11.35
C ASP A 226 -45.04 10.31 -10.90
N TYR A 227 -44.86 10.40 -9.60
CA TYR A 227 -43.57 10.55 -8.96
C TYR A 227 -42.69 9.29 -9.10
N SER A 228 -43.27 8.14 -9.46
CA SER A 228 -42.48 6.91 -9.67
C SER A 228 -41.55 7.00 -10.88
N THR A 229 -41.88 7.80 -11.89
CA THR A 229 -41.06 7.92 -13.11
C THR A 229 -39.72 8.59 -12.83
N LEU A 230 -39.70 9.56 -11.91
CA LEU A 230 -38.49 10.23 -11.44
C LEU A 230 -37.45 9.20 -10.94
N PHE A 231 -37.89 8.26 -10.11
CA PHE A 231 -37.00 7.23 -9.60
C PHE A 231 -36.55 6.24 -10.68
N SER A 232 -37.32 6.04 -11.74
CA SER A 232 -36.91 5.18 -12.86
C SER A 232 -35.87 5.83 -13.79
N GLU A 233 -35.81 7.17 -13.80
CA GLU A 233 -34.90 8.00 -14.61
C GLU A 233 -33.59 8.33 -13.86
N LEU A 234 -33.61 8.32 -12.53
CA LEU A 234 -32.40 8.32 -11.72
C LEU A 234 -31.59 7.07 -12.09
N ASP A 235 -30.49 7.25 -12.83
CA ASP A 235 -29.63 6.19 -13.39
C ASP A 235 -28.79 5.46 -12.32
N TYR A 236 -29.45 5.06 -11.23
CA TYR A 236 -28.88 4.26 -10.15
C TYR A 236 -28.69 2.78 -10.58
N LYS A 237 -28.84 2.47 -11.88
CA LYS A 237 -28.76 1.10 -12.44
C LYS A 237 -27.37 0.46 -12.36
N THR A 238 -26.37 1.16 -11.84
CA THR A 238 -24.96 0.75 -11.93
C THR A 238 -24.34 0.29 -10.60
N ARG A 239 -24.91 0.63 -9.44
CA ARG A 239 -24.38 0.17 -8.14
C ARG A 239 -24.98 -1.17 -7.72
N LYS A 240 -24.20 -2.23 -7.93
CA LYS A 240 -24.54 -3.62 -7.54
C LYS A 240 -24.24 -3.92 -6.07
N ASP A 241 -23.45 -3.06 -5.43
CA ASP A 241 -22.95 -3.19 -4.07
C ASP A 241 -23.77 -2.42 -3.03
N ALA A 242 -24.76 -1.63 -3.47
CA ALA A 242 -25.61 -0.86 -2.59
C ALA A 242 -27.08 -0.85 -3.04
N GLN A 243 -27.99 -1.00 -2.08
CA GLN A 243 -29.43 -0.95 -2.32
C GLN A 243 -29.98 0.42 -1.93
N LEU A 244 -30.65 1.11 -2.87
CA LEU A 244 -31.34 2.37 -2.62
C LEU A 244 -32.71 2.11 -2.01
N MET A 245 -33.02 2.86 -0.96
CA MET A 245 -34.28 2.82 -0.25
C MET A 245 -34.76 4.27 -0.05
N ILE A 246 -36.04 4.55 -0.32
CA ILE A 246 -36.62 5.86 -0.05
C ILE A 246 -37.88 5.66 0.78
N SER A 247 -38.01 6.36 1.90
CA SER A 247 -39.19 6.36 2.76
C SER A 247 -39.76 7.76 2.94
N ASN A 248 -41.00 7.82 3.42
CA ASN A 248 -41.65 9.07 3.84
C ASN A 248 -41.20 9.48 5.26
N GLU A 249 -41.76 10.58 5.75
CA GLU A 249 -41.52 11.15 7.08
C GLU A 249 -41.86 10.20 8.24
N GLU A 250 -42.73 9.20 8.02
CA GLU A 250 -43.09 8.17 9.01
C GLU A 250 -42.19 6.91 8.91
N GLY A 251 -41.17 6.92 8.05
CA GLY A 251 -40.27 5.80 7.81
C GLY A 251 -40.87 4.68 6.93
N LYS A 252 -42.08 4.84 6.38
CA LYS A 252 -42.69 3.85 5.47
C LYS A 252 -41.96 3.84 4.13
N LEU A 253 -41.48 2.67 3.72
CA LEU A 253 -40.75 2.48 2.47
C LEU A 253 -41.65 2.78 1.26
N LEU A 254 -41.26 3.77 0.46
CA LEU A 254 -41.90 4.15 -0.80
C LEU A 254 -41.26 3.42 -1.99
N VAL A 255 -39.93 3.32 -1.97
CA VAL A 255 -39.13 2.89 -3.12
C VAL A 255 -37.98 2.01 -2.68
N LEU A 256 -37.73 0.93 -3.42
CA LEU A 256 -36.64 -0.01 -3.19
C LEU A 256 -35.98 -0.42 -4.50
N SER A 257 -34.65 -0.32 -4.60
CA SER A 257 -33.91 -0.90 -5.72
C SER A 257 -33.74 -2.41 -5.53
N ASP A 258 -33.75 -3.19 -6.61
CA ASP A 258 -33.32 -4.60 -6.57
C ASP A 258 -31.80 -4.73 -6.74
N LYS A 259 -31.27 -5.96 -6.70
CA LYS A 259 -29.83 -6.25 -6.85
C LYS A 259 -29.24 -5.85 -8.21
N SER A 260 -30.09 -5.53 -9.19
CA SER A 260 -29.66 -5.01 -10.50
C SER A 260 -29.72 -3.48 -10.58
N GLY A 261 -30.03 -2.81 -9.47
CA GLY A 261 -30.25 -1.36 -9.42
C GLY A 261 -31.60 -0.94 -9.98
N LYS A 262 -32.49 -1.88 -10.34
CA LYS A 262 -33.82 -1.54 -10.87
C LYS A 262 -34.75 -1.16 -9.73
N ILE A 263 -35.28 0.05 -9.81
CA ILE A 263 -36.13 0.63 -8.79
C ILE A 263 -37.58 0.10 -8.89
N ARG A 264 -38.18 -0.20 -7.74
CA ARG A 264 -39.57 -0.64 -7.59
C ARG A 264 -40.26 0.14 -6.48
N THR A 265 -41.43 0.68 -6.80
CA THR A 265 -42.35 1.25 -5.81
C THR A 265 -42.95 0.15 -4.96
N GLN A 266 -43.05 0.39 -3.65
CA GLN A 266 -43.63 -0.54 -2.68
C GLN A 266 -45.10 -0.23 -2.40
N ASP A 267 -45.81 -1.20 -1.84
CA ASP A 267 -47.14 -0.96 -1.28
C ASP A 267 -47.02 -0.03 -0.07
N LEU A 268 -48.01 0.84 0.14
CA LEU A 268 -48.09 1.82 1.24
C LEU A 268 -49.19 1.43 2.23
N THR A 269 -49.34 0.14 2.51
CA THR A 269 -50.29 -0.38 3.50
C THR A 269 -49.73 -0.35 4.91
N ALA A 270 -50.56 -0.60 5.93
CA ALA A 270 -50.13 -0.64 7.34
C ALA A 270 -49.01 -1.65 7.62
N ASN A 271 -48.84 -2.65 6.75
CA ASN A 271 -47.80 -3.68 6.83
C ASN A 271 -46.55 -3.35 6.00
N SER A 272 -46.43 -2.12 5.49
CA SER A 272 -45.25 -1.71 4.71
C SER A 272 -44.00 -1.80 5.58
N PRO A 273 -42.88 -2.34 5.05
CA PRO A 273 -41.62 -2.32 5.77
C PRO A 273 -41.27 -0.88 6.15
N ARG A 274 -40.94 -0.64 7.42
CA ARG A 274 -40.35 0.63 7.84
C ARG A 274 -38.84 0.55 7.68
N ILE A 275 -38.23 1.61 7.16
CA ILE A 275 -36.78 1.75 7.13
C ILE A 275 -36.32 2.10 8.53
N PHE A 276 -36.26 1.09 9.40
CA PHE A 276 -35.79 1.14 10.79
C PHE A 276 -36.55 2.15 11.70
N ASP A 277 -36.70 1.83 12.98
CA ASP A 277 -37.05 2.85 14.00
C ASP A 277 -35.77 3.61 14.37
N LEU A 278 -35.14 4.24 13.39
CA LEU A 278 -34.04 5.16 13.68
C LEU A 278 -34.70 6.48 14.09
N ASP A 279 -34.67 6.77 15.39
CA ASP A 279 -35.06 8.06 15.97
C ASP A 279 -34.12 9.15 15.44
N PHE A 280 -34.30 9.56 14.18
CA PHE A 280 -33.54 10.64 13.57
C PHE A 280 -34.38 11.92 13.59
N GLU A 281 -33.94 12.89 14.39
CA GLU A 281 -34.46 14.25 14.30
C GLU A 281 -33.84 14.94 13.07
N PRO A 282 -34.65 15.42 12.10
CA PRO A 282 -34.13 16.21 10.98
C PRO A 282 -33.54 17.52 11.51
N GLY A 283 -32.23 17.77 11.32
CA GLY A 283 -31.69 19.11 11.57
C GLY A 283 -30.21 19.30 11.92
N ASN A 284 -29.47 18.26 12.33
CA ASN A 284 -28.07 18.45 12.78
C ASN A 284 -26.99 18.00 11.79
N GLU A 285 -27.25 17.01 10.93
CA GLU A 285 -26.29 16.48 9.96
C GLU A 285 -26.96 16.25 8.60
N ASP A 286 -26.26 16.58 7.50
CA ASP A 286 -26.74 16.37 6.12
C ASP A 286 -26.86 14.87 5.76
N PHE A 287 -26.05 14.04 6.45
CA PHE A 287 -25.96 12.60 6.25
C PHE A 287 -25.80 11.89 7.59
N VAL A 288 -26.35 10.70 7.70
CA VAL A 288 -26.27 9.85 8.89
C VAL A 288 -25.83 8.45 8.50
N VAL A 289 -24.83 7.92 9.21
CA VAL A 289 -24.30 6.57 8.99
C VAL A 289 -24.70 5.66 10.16
N ALA A 290 -25.37 4.55 9.85
CA ALA A 290 -25.76 3.54 10.83
C ALA A 290 -25.21 2.16 10.46
N HIS A 291 -24.84 1.37 11.47
CA HIS A 291 -24.44 -0.02 11.31
C HIS A 291 -25.53 -0.92 11.88
N ILE A 292 -26.17 -1.74 11.04
CA ILE A 292 -27.33 -2.55 11.41
C ILE A 292 -27.19 -3.96 10.81
N ASP A 293 -27.20 -4.99 11.64
CA ASP A 293 -27.19 -6.41 11.23
C ASP A 293 -26.11 -6.79 10.19
N GLY A 294 -24.91 -6.18 10.27
CA GLY A 294 -23.83 -6.41 9.31
C GLY A 294 -24.02 -5.68 7.97
N GLU A 295 -24.83 -4.63 7.96
CA GLU A 295 -25.01 -3.70 6.86
C GLU A 295 -24.66 -2.28 7.31
N ILE A 296 -24.09 -1.49 6.40
CA ILE A 296 -23.85 -0.07 6.59
C ILE A 296 -24.96 0.67 5.86
N VAL A 297 -25.66 1.56 6.54
CA VAL A 297 -26.74 2.36 5.98
C VAL A 297 -26.34 3.83 6.04
N VAL A 298 -26.18 4.46 4.88
CA VAL A 298 -25.97 5.90 4.76
C VAL A 298 -27.29 6.53 4.40
N SER A 299 -27.78 7.45 5.21
CA SER A 299 -29.07 8.11 5.03
C SER A 299 -28.91 9.62 4.90
N SER A 300 -29.76 10.23 4.10
CA SER A 300 -29.94 11.68 4.01
C SER A 300 -31.43 11.97 3.93
N TYR A 301 -31.86 13.17 4.30
CA TYR A 301 -33.25 13.58 4.17
C TYR A 301 -33.37 14.77 3.23
N LEU A 302 -34.51 14.83 2.54
CA LEU A 302 -34.85 15.93 1.65
C LEU A 302 -36.27 16.40 1.93
N SER A 303 -36.47 17.69 2.15
CA SER A 303 -37.80 18.30 2.11
C SER A 303 -38.24 18.47 0.66
N TYR A 304 -39.19 17.67 0.20
CA TYR A 304 -39.71 17.78 -1.17
C TYR A 304 -40.82 18.84 -1.30
N ASN A 305 -41.29 19.40 -0.19
CA ASN A 305 -42.24 20.50 -0.21
C ASN A 305 -41.53 21.79 0.25
N PRO A 306 -41.35 22.79 -0.64
CA PRO A 306 -40.73 24.07 -0.28
C PRO A 306 -41.49 24.83 0.81
N SER A 307 -42.81 24.64 0.89
CA SER A 307 -43.71 25.35 1.81
C SER A 307 -43.94 24.60 3.13
N ASN A 308 -43.62 23.29 3.20
CA ASN A 308 -43.78 22.50 4.41
C ASN A 308 -42.57 21.60 4.68
N LYS A 309 -41.69 22.05 5.58
CA LYS A 309 -40.47 21.33 5.97
C LYS A 309 -40.70 20.00 6.70
N SER A 310 -41.93 19.69 7.13
CA SER A 310 -42.22 18.38 7.74
C SER A 310 -42.43 17.27 6.71
N GLN A 311 -42.67 17.62 5.45
CA GLN A 311 -42.80 16.65 4.36
C GLN A 311 -41.43 16.30 3.80
N VAL A 312 -40.83 15.28 4.41
CA VAL A 312 -39.48 14.82 4.07
C VAL A 312 -39.49 13.44 3.43
N LEU A 313 -38.53 13.23 2.53
CA LEU A 313 -38.12 11.94 2.04
C LEU A 313 -36.81 11.55 2.71
N TRP A 314 -36.79 10.39 3.35
CA TRP A 314 -35.56 9.76 3.78
C TRP A 314 -35.02 8.93 2.62
N MET A 315 -33.77 9.17 2.26
CA MET A 315 -33.08 8.46 1.19
C MET A 315 -31.91 7.72 1.83
N SER A 316 -31.89 6.40 1.67
CA SER A 316 -30.90 5.55 2.32
C SER A 316 -30.24 4.62 1.31
N LEU A 317 -28.93 4.46 1.44
CA LEU A 317 -28.12 3.50 0.72
C LEU A 317 -27.61 2.45 1.68
N ARG A 318 -27.92 1.20 1.36
CA ARG A 318 -27.59 0.07 2.20
C ARG A 318 -26.51 -0.79 1.55
N PHE A 319 -25.39 -0.90 2.24
CA PHE A 319 -24.21 -1.66 1.84
C PHE A 319 -24.11 -2.93 2.65
N ASN A 320 -23.75 -4.03 2.00
CA ASN A 320 -23.43 -5.25 2.71
C ASN A 320 -22.00 -5.16 3.26
N GLU A 321 -21.83 -5.21 4.59
CA GLU A 321 -20.51 -5.08 5.20
C GLU A 321 -19.57 -6.22 4.76
N ASN A 322 -20.08 -7.43 4.55
CA ASN A 322 -19.27 -8.55 4.05
C ASN A 322 -18.77 -8.31 2.62
N ALA A 323 -19.55 -7.61 1.78
CA ALA A 323 -19.10 -7.25 0.44
C ALA A 323 -17.98 -6.19 0.49
N LEU A 324 -18.05 -5.26 1.44
CA LEU A 324 -16.96 -4.32 1.71
C LEU A 324 -15.72 -5.04 2.26
N GLN A 325 -15.90 -5.98 3.19
CA GLN A 325 -14.82 -6.81 3.73
C GLN A 325 -14.17 -7.64 2.62
N ALA A 326 -14.93 -8.19 1.67
CA ALA A 326 -14.38 -8.92 0.53
C ALA A 326 -13.51 -8.02 -0.39
N LYS A 327 -13.80 -6.72 -0.51
CA LYS A 327 -12.91 -5.77 -1.21
C LYS A 327 -11.57 -5.66 -0.46
N VAL A 328 -11.59 -5.56 0.86
CA VAL A 328 -10.39 -5.54 1.72
C VAL A 328 -9.62 -6.87 1.64
N GLU A 329 -10.30 -8.01 1.63
CA GLU A 329 -9.70 -9.35 1.49
C GLU A 329 -8.98 -9.55 0.16
N ASN A 330 -9.48 -8.94 -0.92
CA ASN A 330 -8.78 -9.01 -2.21
C ASN A 330 -7.45 -8.25 -2.20
N ASP A 331 -7.37 -7.12 -1.50
CA ASP A 331 -6.11 -6.39 -1.34
C ASP A 331 -5.14 -7.12 -0.40
N LEU A 332 -5.66 -7.79 0.64
CA LEU A 332 -4.91 -8.75 1.45
C LEU A 332 -4.21 -9.83 0.64
N ILE A 333 -4.93 -10.46 -0.30
CA ILE A 333 -4.38 -11.52 -1.13
C ILE A 333 -3.23 -10.98 -2.00
N LYS A 334 -3.36 -9.76 -2.53
CA LYS A 334 -2.29 -9.12 -3.31
C LYS A 334 -1.05 -8.87 -2.45
N ASP A 335 -1.23 -8.36 -1.23
CA ASP A 335 -0.13 -8.13 -0.29
C ASP A 335 0.55 -9.44 0.12
N ALA A 336 -0.22 -10.50 0.39
CA ALA A 336 0.31 -11.82 0.70
C ALA A 336 1.12 -12.43 -0.46
N ILE A 337 0.67 -12.25 -1.71
CA ILE A 337 1.42 -12.68 -2.90
C ILE A 337 2.73 -11.89 -3.01
N LEU A 338 2.71 -10.57 -2.80
CA LEU A 338 3.91 -9.74 -2.83
C LEU A 338 4.92 -10.18 -1.75
N LEU A 339 4.46 -10.46 -0.53
CA LEU A 339 5.29 -11.00 0.55
C LEU A 339 5.92 -12.34 0.22
N LEU A 340 5.15 -13.25 -0.38
CA LEU A 340 5.65 -14.54 -0.81
C LEU A 340 6.77 -14.37 -1.85
N LEU A 341 6.56 -13.50 -2.83
CA LEU A 341 7.56 -13.19 -3.86
C LEU A 341 8.82 -12.57 -3.26
N LEU A 342 8.69 -11.61 -2.33
CA LEU A 342 9.83 -10.99 -1.64
C LEU A 342 10.59 -11.99 -0.75
N SER A 343 9.88 -12.91 -0.10
CA SER A 343 10.48 -13.97 0.72
C SER A 343 11.26 -14.97 -0.12
N ILE A 344 10.70 -15.40 -1.26
CA ILE A 344 11.39 -16.26 -2.22
C ILE A 344 12.62 -15.54 -2.79
N PHE A 345 12.49 -14.27 -3.17
CA PHE A 345 13.59 -13.46 -3.66
C PHE A 345 14.71 -13.34 -2.61
N SER A 346 14.37 -13.07 -1.35
CA SER A 346 15.32 -13.02 -0.23
C SER A 346 16.06 -14.35 -0.03
N LEU A 347 15.34 -15.48 -0.08
CA LEU A 347 15.93 -16.82 0.01
C LEU A 347 16.91 -17.09 -1.13
N VAL A 348 16.56 -16.72 -2.36
CA VAL A 348 17.43 -16.85 -3.54
C VAL A 348 18.67 -15.97 -3.36
N MET A 349 18.51 -14.70 -2.99
CA MET A 349 19.61 -13.77 -2.79
C MET A 349 20.54 -14.22 -1.65
N ALA A 350 19.99 -14.67 -0.52
CA ALA A 350 20.77 -15.21 0.59
C ALA A 350 21.53 -16.48 0.19
N SER A 351 20.92 -17.33 -0.64
CA SER A 351 21.58 -18.54 -1.19
C SER A 351 22.72 -18.17 -2.14
N VAL A 352 22.51 -17.20 -3.03
CA VAL A 352 23.54 -16.68 -3.94
C VAL A 352 24.69 -16.07 -3.14
N PHE A 353 24.40 -15.24 -2.13
CA PHE A 353 25.41 -14.65 -1.25
C PHE A 353 26.20 -15.72 -0.49
N SER A 354 25.50 -16.74 0.02
CA SER A 354 26.14 -17.86 0.72
C SER A 354 27.11 -18.63 -0.19
N LEU A 355 26.68 -18.96 -1.41
CA LEU A 355 27.45 -19.75 -2.37
C LEU A 355 28.60 -18.96 -3.01
N LYS A 356 28.35 -17.71 -3.42
CA LYS A 356 29.33 -16.91 -4.16
C LYS A 356 30.30 -16.12 -3.30
N LEU A 357 29.95 -15.81 -2.04
CA LEU A 357 30.78 -14.97 -1.19
C LEU A 357 31.23 -15.69 0.08
N SER A 358 30.28 -16.13 0.89
CA SER A 358 30.59 -16.61 2.26
C SER A 358 31.29 -17.98 2.28
N GLN A 359 30.90 -18.92 1.41
CA GLN A 359 31.59 -20.21 1.30
C GLN A 359 33.06 -20.10 0.84
N PRO A 360 33.40 -19.36 -0.24
CA PRO A 360 34.79 -19.14 -0.63
C PRO A 360 35.65 -18.50 0.48
N ILE A 361 35.11 -17.50 1.19
CA ILE A 361 35.84 -16.83 2.28
C ILE A 361 36.10 -17.79 3.44
N SER A 362 35.11 -18.58 3.86
CA SER A 362 35.29 -19.58 4.93
C SER A 362 36.35 -20.62 4.55
N LYS A 363 36.35 -21.08 3.30
CA LYS A 363 37.38 -21.96 2.76
C LYS A 363 38.77 -21.31 2.84
N LEU A 364 38.90 -20.05 2.42
CA LEU A 364 40.17 -19.34 2.50
C LEU A 364 40.67 -19.19 3.94
N MET A 365 39.79 -18.93 4.90
CA MET A 365 40.15 -18.90 6.32
C MET A 365 40.70 -20.24 6.81
N ASP A 366 40.04 -21.36 6.45
CA ASP A 366 40.51 -22.71 6.80
C ASP A 366 41.88 -23.01 6.18
N PHE A 367 42.13 -22.54 4.95
CA PHE A 367 43.43 -22.69 4.27
C PHE A 367 44.56 -21.97 5.02
N VAL A 368 44.34 -20.71 5.39
CA VAL A 368 45.33 -19.93 6.16
C VAL A 368 45.59 -20.60 7.52
N GLY A 369 44.55 -21.12 8.19
CA GLY A 369 44.70 -21.86 9.44
C GLY A 369 45.52 -23.16 9.30
N LYS A 370 45.36 -23.89 8.20
CA LYS A 370 46.17 -25.09 7.91
C LYS A 370 47.65 -24.77 7.67
N ILE A 371 47.94 -23.67 7.00
CA ILE A 371 49.33 -23.20 6.80
C ILE A 371 49.99 -22.89 8.13
N GLN A 372 49.29 -22.15 9.01
CA GLN A 372 49.84 -21.80 10.33
C GLN A 372 50.11 -23.02 11.21
N SER A 373 49.37 -24.11 11.02
CA SER A 373 49.53 -25.35 11.79
C SER A 373 50.50 -26.36 11.18
N GLY A 374 51.18 -26.00 10.08
CA GLY A 374 52.19 -26.86 9.43
C GLY A 374 51.61 -28.10 8.74
N GLN A 375 50.30 -28.12 8.47
CA GLN A 375 49.68 -29.25 7.78
C GLN A 375 49.99 -29.20 6.27
N PRO A 376 50.21 -30.37 5.63
CA PRO A 376 50.48 -30.42 4.19
C PRO A 376 49.30 -29.87 3.39
N LEU A 377 49.63 -29.06 2.39
CA LEU A 377 48.66 -28.36 1.55
C LEU A 377 48.00 -29.34 0.57
N ASP A 378 46.68 -29.40 0.63
CA ASP A 378 45.88 -30.27 -0.23
C ASP A 378 45.69 -29.67 -1.64
N SER A 379 46.15 -30.39 -2.66
CA SER A 379 46.03 -30.03 -4.08
C SER A 379 44.59 -29.95 -4.60
N GLU A 380 43.64 -30.61 -3.93
CA GLU A 380 42.22 -30.53 -4.27
C GLU A 380 41.63 -29.14 -3.96
N PHE A 381 42.19 -28.45 -2.97
CA PHE A 381 41.70 -27.16 -2.52
C PHE A 381 41.96 -26.03 -3.52
N ILE A 382 43.14 -26.04 -4.16
CA ILE A 382 43.50 -25.08 -5.22
C ILE A 382 42.59 -25.25 -6.44
N LYS A 383 42.18 -26.49 -6.73
CA LYS A 383 41.21 -26.80 -7.80
C LYS A 383 39.77 -26.41 -7.46
N ALA A 384 39.43 -26.32 -6.17
CA ALA A 384 38.08 -26.02 -5.70
C ALA A 384 37.71 -24.53 -5.83
N ILE A 385 38.68 -23.63 -5.95
CA ILE A 385 38.45 -22.21 -6.21
C ILE A 385 38.28 -22.02 -7.72
N LYS A 386 37.10 -22.42 -8.22
CA LYS A 386 36.68 -22.18 -9.61
C LYS A 386 35.99 -20.81 -9.68
N GLY A 387 36.53 -19.92 -10.50
CA GLY A 387 35.95 -18.59 -10.73
C GLY A 387 36.98 -17.58 -11.21
N ASP A 388 36.49 -16.48 -11.78
CA ASP A 388 37.30 -15.33 -12.19
C ASP A 388 36.80 -14.01 -11.60
N ASP A 389 35.89 -14.10 -10.62
CA ASP A 389 35.42 -12.98 -9.81
C ASP A 389 36.49 -12.50 -8.82
N ASP A 390 36.24 -11.35 -8.19
CA ASP A 390 37.20 -10.72 -7.28
C ASP A 390 37.57 -11.61 -6.09
N VAL A 391 36.62 -12.43 -5.64
CA VAL A 391 36.82 -13.38 -4.52
C VAL A 391 37.76 -14.50 -4.94
N ALA A 392 37.56 -15.07 -6.13
CA ALA A 392 38.45 -16.08 -6.70
C ALA A 392 39.84 -15.50 -6.99
N ARG A 393 39.93 -14.27 -7.53
CA ARG A 393 41.20 -13.56 -7.74
C ARG A 393 41.96 -13.36 -6.43
N LEU A 394 41.30 -12.81 -5.41
CA LEU A 394 41.90 -12.64 -4.09
C LEU A 394 42.37 -13.97 -3.51
N SER A 395 41.57 -15.02 -3.65
CA SER A 395 41.91 -16.34 -3.15
C SER A 395 43.15 -16.93 -3.84
N LYS A 396 43.25 -16.80 -5.17
CA LYS A 396 44.44 -17.21 -5.93
C LYS A 396 45.68 -16.43 -5.49
N THR A 397 45.57 -15.11 -5.31
CA THR A 397 46.68 -14.25 -4.86
C THR A 397 47.17 -14.66 -3.47
N VAL A 398 46.27 -14.88 -2.50
CA VAL A 398 46.64 -15.31 -1.14
C VAL A 398 47.33 -16.67 -1.18
N ILE A 399 46.84 -17.62 -1.97
CA ILE A 399 47.46 -18.94 -2.11
C ILE A 399 48.86 -18.83 -2.72
N HIS A 400 49.02 -18.01 -3.77
CA HIS A 400 50.29 -17.81 -4.46
C HIS A 400 51.34 -17.21 -3.52
N LEU A 401 51.03 -16.10 -2.85
CA LEU A 401 51.91 -15.46 -1.88
C LEU A 401 52.30 -16.42 -0.75
N SER A 402 51.33 -17.18 -0.24
CA SER A 402 51.59 -18.15 0.83
C SER A 402 52.56 -19.26 0.37
N SER A 403 52.37 -19.76 -0.85
CA SER A 403 53.23 -20.79 -1.43
C SER A 403 54.65 -20.27 -1.67
N GLU A 404 54.78 -19.04 -2.17
CA GLU A 404 56.07 -18.38 -2.41
C GLU A 404 56.85 -18.17 -1.10
N ILE A 405 56.17 -17.77 -0.02
CA ILE A 405 56.77 -17.64 1.31
C ILE A 405 57.29 -19.00 1.81
N ILE A 406 56.52 -20.08 1.65
CA ILE A 406 56.94 -21.43 2.06
C ILE A 406 58.16 -21.88 1.27
N GLU A 407 58.18 -21.68 -0.05
CA GLU A 407 59.31 -22.06 -0.89
C GLU A 407 60.58 -21.27 -0.52
N LYS A 408 60.45 -19.96 -0.29
CA LYS A 408 61.56 -19.11 0.17
C LYS A 408 62.09 -19.56 1.54
N ASN A 409 61.21 -19.88 2.49
CA ASN A 409 61.63 -20.37 3.80
C ASN A 409 62.36 -21.72 3.68
N ASN A 410 61.82 -22.68 2.93
CA ASN A 410 62.48 -23.97 2.71
C ASN A 410 63.86 -23.81 2.05
N LYS A 411 63.98 -22.89 1.09
CA LYS A 411 65.27 -22.59 0.44
C LYS A 411 66.27 -21.98 1.41
N LEU A 412 65.84 -21.06 2.27
CA LEU A 412 66.69 -20.47 3.31
C LEU A 412 67.14 -21.51 4.32
N GLU A 413 66.23 -22.37 4.79
CA GLU A 413 66.56 -23.48 5.70
C GLU A 413 67.58 -24.44 5.07
N PHE A 414 67.40 -24.81 3.80
CA PHE A 414 68.34 -25.67 3.09
C PHE A 414 69.72 -25.01 2.91
N GLN A 415 69.77 -23.73 2.54
CA GLN A 415 71.01 -22.97 2.42
C GLN A 415 71.74 -22.87 3.76
N GLN A 416 71.01 -22.61 4.85
CA GLN A 416 71.56 -22.55 6.20
C GLN A 416 72.09 -23.91 6.64
N ALA A 417 71.38 -25.00 6.35
CA ALA A 417 71.85 -26.36 6.61
C ALA A 417 73.14 -26.70 5.84
N ALA A 418 73.22 -26.33 4.56
CA ALA A 418 74.42 -26.54 3.75
C ALA A 418 75.63 -25.77 4.30
N LEU A 419 75.44 -24.49 4.65
CA LEU A 419 76.49 -23.67 5.29
C LEU A 419 76.93 -24.24 6.65
N ASN A 420 75.97 -24.70 7.47
CA ASN A 420 76.24 -25.31 8.76
C ASN A 420 77.04 -26.61 8.68
N SER A 421 77.04 -27.30 7.54
CA SER A 421 77.82 -28.52 7.32
C SER A 421 79.18 -28.25 6.68
N ALA A 422 79.29 -27.26 5.79
CA ALA A 422 80.47 -27.07 4.94
C ALA A 422 81.53 -26.11 5.53
N ALA A 423 81.13 -25.11 6.33
CA ALA A 423 82.02 -24.05 6.77
C ALA A 423 81.84 -23.72 8.25
N LEU A 424 82.91 -23.28 8.92
CA LEU A 424 82.82 -22.68 10.24
C LEU A 424 82.26 -21.26 10.07
N VAL A 425 81.07 -21.02 10.59
CA VAL A 425 80.40 -19.72 10.49
C VAL A 425 80.25 -19.11 11.87
N SER A 426 80.59 -17.83 11.98
CA SER A 426 80.35 -17.04 13.18
C SER A 426 79.92 -15.63 12.86
N GLU A 427 79.08 -15.06 13.70
CA GLU A 427 78.81 -13.63 13.70
C GLU A 427 79.47 -12.99 14.93
N THR A 428 79.94 -11.76 14.78
CA THR A 428 80.47 -10.97 15.89
C THR A 428 79.86 -9.57 15.93
N ASP A 429 79.81 -8.99 17.12
CA ASP A 429 79.58 -7.56 17.26
C ASP A 429 80.74 -6.72 16.69
N LEU A 430 80.60 -5.40 16.72
CA LEU A 430 81.61 -4.45 16.23
C LEU A 430 82.95 -4.51 16.99
N LYS A 431 82.99 -5.15 18.16
CA LYS A 431 84.18 -5.32 19.01
C LYS A 431 84.82 -6.70 18.86
N GLY A 432 84.26 -7.59 18.03
CA GLY A 432 84.79 -8.93 17.79
C GLY A 432 84.32 -9.97 18.81
N LYS A 433 83.28 -9.66 19.59
CA LYS A 433 82.64 -10.63 20.48
C LYS A 433 81.69 -11.51 19.68
N ILE A 434 81.85 -12.82 19.77
CA ILE A 434 81.06 -13.80 19.03
C ILE A 434 79.61 -13.77 19.54
N THR A 435 78.66 -13.50 18.64
CA THR A 435 77.21 -13.47 18.90
C THR A 435 76.49 -14.68 18.33
N VAL A 436 77.07 -15.33 17.32
CA VAL A 436 76.57 -16.58 16.73
C VAL A 436 77.77 -17.45 16.38
N ALA A 437 77.65 -18.75 16.61
CA ALA A 437 78.57 -19.78 16.12
C ALA A 437 77.74 -20.97 15.65
N ASN A 438 78.03 -21.49 14.46
CA ASN A 438 77.36 -22.67 13.92
C ASN A 438 77.95 -23.98 14.44
N SER A 439 77.27 -25.09 14.16
CA SER A 439 77.67 -26.43 14.60
C SER A 439 79.08 -26.82 14.13
N LYS A 440 79.43 -26.52 12.88
CA LYS A 440 80.77 -26.86 12.35
C LYS A 440 81.88 -26.10 13.07
N PHE A 441 81.64 -24.85 13.45
CA PHE A 441 82.60 -24.08 14.26
C PHE A 441 82.79 -24.70 15.65
N THR A 442 81.71 -25.14 16.31
CA THR A 442 81.86 -25.84 17.61
C THR A 442 82.60 -27.16 17.48
N GLU A 443 82.35 -27.91 16.40
CA GLU A 443 82.99 -29.20 16.11
C GLU A 443 84.51 -29.05 15.92
N VAL A 444 84.94 -28.12 15.05
CA VAL A 444 86.36 -27.96 14.70
C VAL A 444 87.15 -27.25 15.80
N SER A 445 86.55 -26.29 16.50
CA SER A 445 87.26 -25.55 17.56
C SER A 445 87.31 -26.29 18.90
N GLY A 446 86.45 -27.30 19.10
CA GLY A 446 86.31 -28.04 20.35
C GLY A 446 85.65 -27.26 21.50
N TYR A 447 85.20 -26.02 21.25
CA TYR A 447 84.42 -25.23 22.20
C TYR A 447 82.93 -25.47 22.01
N ASN A 448 82.19 -25.60 23.11
CA ASN A 448 80.73 -25.63 23.03
C ASN A 448 80.20 -24.23 22.67
N GLN A 449 79.01 -24.17 22.09
CA GLN A 449 78.40 -22.91 21.66
C GLN A 449 78.30 -21.90 22.82
N SER A 450 77.88 -22.34 24.01
CA SER A 450 77.80 -21.49 25.21
C SER A 450 79.14 -20.93 25.67
N GLU A 451 80.25 -21.59 25.33
CA GLU A 451 81.61 -21.15 25.65
C GLU A 451 82.16 -20.17 24.61
N LEU A 452 81.68 -20.24 23.36
CA LEU A 452 82.04 -19.31 22.29
C LEU A 452 81.24 -18.00 22.38
N LEU A 453 79.94 -18.11 22.67
CA LEU A 453 79.04 -16.96 22.73
C LEU A 453 79.47 -15.97 23.81
N GLY A 454 79.58 -14.70 23.41
CA GLY A 454 80.00 -13.63 24.30
C GLY A 454 81.50 -13.56 24.55
N GLN A 455 82.31 -14.47 23.99
CA GLN A 455 83.76 -14.40 24.03
C GLN A 455 84.33 -13.62 22.86
N ASP A 456 85.51 -13.06 23.07
CA ASP A 456 86.27 -12.42 22.00
C ASP A 456 86.89 -13.49 21.10
N HIS A 457 86.85 -13.28 19.78
CA HIS A 457 87.39 -14.22 18.80
C HIS A 457 88.90 -14.54 19.00
N ARG A 458 89.61 -13.72 19.79
CA ARG A 458 90.96 -13.99 20.31
C ARG A 458 91.10 -15.28 21.12
N ILE A 459 90.01 -15.86 21.62
CA ILE A 459 90.04 -17.15 22.34
C ILE A 459 90.68 -18.28 21.51
N LEU A 460 90.59 -18.20 20.19
CA LEU A 460 91.17 -19.16 19.24
C LEU A 460 92.59 -18.80 18.80
N ASN A 461 93.17 -17.71 19.28
CA ASN A 461 94.44 -17.22 18.76
C ASN A 461 95.57 -18.18 19.12
N SER A 462 96.27 -18.73 18.11
CA SER A 462 97.45 -19.58 18.28
C SER A 462 98.69 -18.81 18.76
N GLY A 463 98.74 -17.50 18.50
CA GLY A 463 99.93 -16.66 18.69
C GLY A 463 100.88 -16.65 17.49
N HIS A 464 100.55 -17.35 16.41
CA HIS A 464 101.39 -17.46 15.21
C HIS A 464 101.52 -16.14 14.43
N HIS A 465 100.41 -15.41 14.28
CA HIS A 465 100.35 -14.20 13.44
C HIS A 465 100.79 -12.93 14.20
N PRO A 466 101.57 -12.03 13.58
CA PRO A 466 102.00 -10.79 14.22
C PRO A 466 100.81 -9.84 14.46
N LYS A 467 100.91 -8.93 15.45
CA LYS A 467 99.84 -7.96 15.73
C LYS A 467 99.46 -7.09 14.52
N SER A 468 100.41 -6.82 13.62
CA SER A 468 100.17 -6.08 12.38
C SER A 468 99.19 -6.79 11.44
N PHE A 469 99.16 -8.13 11.43
CA PHE A 469 98.24 -8.95 10.65
C PHE A 469 96.79 -8.67 11.04
N PHE A 470 96.47 -8.84 12.33
CA PHE A 470 95.12 -8.58 12.84
C PHE A 470 94.74 -7.09 12.79
N LYS A 471 95.71 -6.18 12.91
CA LYS A 471 95.44 -4.73 12.73
C LYS A 471 95.00 -4.41 11.30
N SER A 472 95.62 -5.03 10.29
CA SER A 472 95.21 -4.90 8.89
C SER A 472 93.80 -5.45 8.66
N MET A 473 93.51 -6.64 9.20
CA MET A 473 92.17 -7.25 9.18
C MET A 473 91.11 -6.30 9.76
N TRP A 474 91.33 -5.83 11.00
CA TRP A 474 90.39 -4.92 11.68
C TRP A 474 90.18 -3.63 10.90
N SER A 475 91.25 -3.01 10.38
CA SER A 475 91.15 -1.81 9.55
C SER A 475 90.32 -2.05 8.28
N THR A 476 90.46 -3.24 7.68
CA THR A 476 89.74 -3.60 6.45
C THR A 476 88.25 -3.76 6.73
N ILE A 477 87.87 -4.59 7.70
CA ILE A 477 86.45 -4.86 7.99
C ILE A 477 85.73 -3.64 8.58
N GLN A 478 86.41 -2.83 9.40
CA GLN A 478 85.83 -1.59 9.95
C GLN A 478 85.65 -0.50 8.90
N SER A 479 86.42 -0.53 7.81
CA SER A 479 86.18 0.36 6.65
C SER A 479 85.00 -0.09 5.78
N GLY A 480 84.34 -1.20 6.13
CA GLY A 480 83.22 -1.77 5.38
C GLY A 480 83.64 -2.60 4.17
N ASN A 481 84.92 -2.95 4.07
CA ASN A 481 85.48 -3.82 3.03
C ASN A 481 85.57 -5.27 3.54
N VAL A 482 85.41 -6.23 2.62
CA VAL A 482 85.58 -7.65 2.93
C VAL A 482 87.07 -7.94 3.16
N TRP A 483 87.38 -8.68 4.22
CA TRP A 483 88.73 -9.16 4.46
C TRP A 483 88.84 -10.66 4.19
N HIS A 484 89.95 -11.10 3.63
CA HIS A 484 90.24 -12.49 3.34
C HIS A 484 91.69 -12.84 3.72
N GLY A 485 91.90 -14.04 4.29
CA GLY A 485 93.23 -14.56 4.58
C GLY A 485 93.23 -15.82 5.43
N GLU A 486 94.38 -16.51 5.45
CA GLU A 486 94.57 -17.74 6.19
C GLU A 486 94.96 -17.47 7.65
N VAL A 487 94.23 -18.06 8.59
CA VAL A 487 94.42 -17.86 10.03
C VAL A 487 94.73 -19.19 10.70
N LYS A 488 95.88 -19.26 11.37
CA LYS A 488 96.21 -20.38 12.24
C LYS A 488 95.55 -20.19 13.60
N ASN A 489 94.59 -21.03 13.92
CA ASN A 489 93.88 -21.02 15.20
C ASN A 489 94.34 -22.16 16.10
N ARG A 490 94.01 -22.07 17.39
CA ARG A 490 94.20 -23.10 18.40
C ARG A 490 92.84 -23.53 18.96
N ALA A 491 92.59 -24.82 18.97
CA ALA A 491 91.41 -25.44 19.53
C ALA A 491 91.52 -25.55 21.06
N LYS A 492 90.40 -25.88 21.72
CA LYS A 492 90.30 -25.97 23.19
C LYS A 492 91.28 -26.98 23.80
N ASP A 493 91.57 -28.06 23.09
CA ASP A 493 92.51 -29.12 23.51
C ASP A 493 93.99 -28.75 23.30
N GLY A 494 94.26 -27.57 22.72
CA GLY A 494 95.59 -27.07 22.43
C GLY A 494 96.12 -27.41 21.04
N SER A 495 95.40 -28.21 20.24
CA SER A 495 95.76 -28.49 18.84
C SER A 495 95.64 -27.22 17.97
N GLU A 496 96.46 -27.13 16.93
CA GLU A 496 96.43 -25.99 16.00
C GLU A 496 95.86 -26.41 14.64
N TYR A 497 95.02 -25.57 14.05
CA TYR A 497 94.36 -25.80 12.77
C TYR A 497 94.38 -24.52 11.92
N TRP A 498 94.36 -24.66 10.59
CA TRP A 498 94.38 -23.55 9.66
C TRP A 498 93.01 -23.34 9.06
N VAL A 499 92.59 -22.08 8.97
CA VAL A 499 91.34 -21.73 8.30
C VAL A 499 91.54 -20.66 7.26
N ASP A 500 91.10 -20.93 6.04
CA ASP A 500 90.89 -19.91 5.04
C ASP A 500 89.65 -19.09 5.43
N THR A 501 89.86 -17.82 5.80
CA THR A 501 88.87 -16.98 6.47
C THR A 501 88.45 -15.83 5.57
N THR A 502 87.13 -15.68 5.39
CA THR A 502 86.54 -14.47 4.79
C THR A 502 85.60 -13.80 5.79
N ILE A 503 85.78 -12.50 6.02
CA ILE A 503 84.97 -11.71 6.96
C ILE A 503 84.20 -10.63 6.21
N PHE A 504 82.88 -10.71 6.29
CA PHE A 504 81.94 -9.78 5.67
C PHE A 504 81.40 -8.78 6.69
N PRO A 505 81.53 -7.46 6.46
CA PRO A 505 80.83 -6.45 7.23
C PRO A 505 79.37 -6.35 6.78
N MET A 506 78.44 -6.68 7.67
CA MET A 506 77.00 -6.53 7.45
C MET A 506 76.58 -5.12 7.82
N LYS A 507 75.87 -4.44 6.92
CA LYS A 507 75.41 -3.06 7.10
C LYS A 507 73.92 -3.02 7.42
N LEU A 508 73.52 -2.10 8.30
CA LEU A 508 72.12 -1.70 8.47
C LEU A 508 71.61 -0.99 7.21
N ALA A 509 70.29 -0.81 7.12
CA ALA A 509 69.68 0.01 6.08
C ALA A 509 70.19 1.47 6.06
N SER A 510 70.72 1.96 7.19
CA SER A 510 71.37 3.28 7.32
C SER A 510 72.76 3.36 6.70
N GLY A 511 73.36 2.23 6.29
CA GLY A 511 74.71 2.15 5.74
C GLY A 511 75.83 1.96 6.78
N GLU A 512 75.50 2.08 8.08
CA GLU A 512 76.42 1.78 9.19
C GLU A 512 76.64 0.27 9.33
N ILE A 513 77.84 -0.14 9.76
CA ILE A 513 78.13 -1.55 10.02
C ILE A 513 77.41 -1.99 11.29
N ASP A 514 76.64 -3.08 11.20
CA ASP A 514 75.91 -3.70 12.30
C ASP A 514 76.77 -4.75 13.02
N ARG A 515 77.34 -5.67 12.22
CA ARG A 515 78.04 -6.86 12.69
C ARG A 515 78.97 -7.43 11.62
N PHE A 516 79.82 -8.37 12.00
CA PHE A 516 80.71 -9.07 11.08
C PHE A 516 80.31 -10.54 10.99
N ILE A 517 80.24 -11.08 9.78
CA ILE A 517 80.02 -12.52 9.53
C ILE A 517 81.31 -13.10 8.98
N SER A 518 81.86 -14.09 9.68
CA SER A 518 83.05 -14.81 9.26
C SER A 518 82.66 -16.19 8.76
N ILE A 519 83.06 -16.50 7.52
CA ILE A 519 82.94 -17.83 6.91
C ILE A 519 84.36 -18.38 6.75
N ARG A 520 84.57 -19.58 7.24
CA ARG A 520 85.90 -20.19 7.36
C ARG A 520 85.88 -21.64 6.87
N PHE A 521 86.87 -22.02 6.07
CA PHE A 521 87.10 -23.40 5.63
C PHE A 521 88.41 -23.91 6.23
N ASP A 522 88.40 -25.13 6.75
CA ASP A 522 89.60 -25.80 7.27
C ASP A 522 90.50 -26.23 6.10
N ILE A 523 91.81 -25.96 6.16
CA ILE A 523 92.77 -26.16 5.04
C ILE A 523 94.05 -26.90 5.44
#